data_AF-A0A0Q9P539-F1
#
_entry.id   AF-A0A0Q9P539-F1
#
_cell.length_a   1.000
_cell.length_b   1.000
_cell.length_c   1.000
_cell.angle_alpha   90.00
_cell.angle_beta   90.00
_cell.angle_gamma   90.00
#
_symmetry.space_group_name_H-M   'P 1'
#
loop_
_entity.id
_entity.type
_entity.pdbx_description
1 polymer ?
#
loop_
_entity_poly.entity_id
_entity_poly.type
_entity_poly.pdbx_seq_one_letter_code
_entity_poly.pdbx_strand_id
1 'polypeptide(L)' 'MDMSFDFQPVYPHHDLLVELGQVEMAIDGLSEREDSERDVLQPNLESRMQSLLDALDHLAV' A
#
# COMPACT_ATOMS: atom_id res chain seq x y z
N MET A 1 34.07 -4.88 -6.55
CA MET A 1 33.09 -3.87 -6.13
C MET A 1 32.00 -4.64 -5.42
N ASP A 2 32.15 -4.75 -4.11
CA ASP A 2 31.17 -5.41 -3.24
C ASP A 2 30.14 -4.34 -2.90
N MET A 3 28.98 -4.39 -3.54
CA MET A 3 27.84 -3.54 -3.19
C MET A 3 27.15 -4.18 -2.00
N SER A 4 27.81 -4.14 -0.84
CA SER A 4 27.18 -4.41 0.44
C SER A 4 26.22 -3.26 0.72
N PHE A 5 25.00 -3.37 0.17
CA PHE A 5 23.89 -2.55 0.62
C PHE A 5 23.60 -2.99 2.06
N ASP A 6 24.22 -2.29 3.01
CA ASP A 6 23.83 -2.33 4.41
C ASP A 6 22.42 -1.74 4.49
N PHE A 7 21.40 -2.58 4.27
CA PHE A 7 20.01 -2.29 4.56
C PHE A 7 19.84 -2.23 6.09
N GLN A 8 20.38 -1.17 6.70
CA GLN A 8 20.00 -0.74 8.04
C GLN A 8 18.46 -0.48 8.08
N PRO A 9 17.80 -0.59 9.24
CA PRO A 9 16.35 -0.84 9.36
C PRO A 9 15.49 0.44 9.20
N VAL A 10 15.67 1.21 8.12
CA VAL A 10 15.24 2.62 8.07
C VAL A 10 14.24 2.93 6.96
N TYR A 11 13.41 1.99 6.55
CA TYR A 11 12.41 2.26 5.53
C TYR A 11 10.94 1.95 5.87
N PRO A 12 10.45 2.06 7.13
CA PRO A 12 9.01 1.92 7.40
C PRO A 12 8.17 2.87 6.54
N HIS A 13 8.63 4.11 6.34
CA HIS A 13 7.94 5.08 5.49
C HIS A 13 7.94 4.67 4.01
N HIS A 14 9.06 4.19 3.47
CA HIS A 14 9.12 3.76 2.06
C HIS A 14 8.29 2.48 1.84
N ASP A 15 8.31 1.54 2.78
CA ASP A 15 7.53 0.31 2.69
C ASP A 15 6.03 0.60 2.70
N LEU A 16 5.58 1.55 3.54
CA LEU A 16 4.21 2.02 3.55
C LEU A 16 3.82 2.72 2.24
N LEU A 17 4.72 3.51 1.64
CA LEU A 17 4.49 4.11 0.32
C LEU A 17 4.38 3.05 -0.78
N VAL A 18 5.19 2.00 -0.73
CA VAL A 18 5.11 0.88 -1.68
C VAL A 18 3.80 0.13 -1.51
N GLU A 19 3.39 -0.19 -0.27
CA GLU A 19 2.10 -0.83 -0.02
C GLU A 19 0.92 0.03 -0.47
N LEU A 20 0.99 1.36 -0.27
CA LEU A 20 -0.04 2.28 -0.72
C LEU A 20 -0.22 2.21 -2.23
N GLY A 21 0.88 2.28 -3.00
CA GLY A 21 0.83 2.17 -4.46
C GLY A 21 0.29 0.82 -4.95
N GLN A 22 0.57 -0.28 -4.24
CA GLN A 22 0.00 -1.59 -4.58
C GLN A 22 -1.51 -1.64 -4.36
N VAL A 23 -2.00 -1.01 -3.29
CA VAL A 23 -3.43 -0.91 -3.01
C VAL A 23 -4.13 -0.04 -4.05
N GLU A 24 -3.53 1.08 -4.45
CA GLU A 24 -4.04 1.93 -5.54
C GLU A 24 -4.15 1.16 -6.86
N MET A 25 -3.11 0.42 -7.26
CA MET A 25 -3.14 -0.43 -8.46
C MET A 25 -4.19 -1.54 -8.35
N ALA A 26 -4.40 -2.10 -7.16
CA ALA A 26 -5.43 -3.11 -6.94
C ALA A 26 -6.84 -2.54 -7.09
N ILE A 27 -7.09 -1.33 -6.58
CA ILE A 27 -8.36 -0.61 -6.73
C ILE A 27 -8.60 -0.25 -8.20
N ASP A 28 -7.59 0.25 -8.91
CA ASP A 28 -7.70 0.58 -10.33
C ASP A 28 -8.07 -0.67 -11.16
N GLY A 29 -7.42 -1.80 -10.87
CA GLY A 29 -7.71 -3.09 -11.48
C GLY A 29 -9.05 -3.73 -11.08
N LEU A 30 -9.75 -3.22 -10.07
CA LEU A 30 -11.11 -3.69 -9.76
C LEU A 30 -12.13 -3.25 -10.82
N SER A 31 -11.84 -2.18 -11.56
CA SER A 31 -12.74 -1.68 -12.61
C SER A 31 -12.93 -2.67 -13.76
N GLU A 32 -11.97 -3.58 -13.95
CA GLU A 32 -11.98 -4.63 -14.98
C GLU A 32 -12.65 -5.93 -14.50
N ARG A 33 -13.04 -6.02 -13.22
CA ARG A 33 -13.63 -7.23 -12.62
C ARG A 33 -15.15 -7.20 -12.58
N GLU A 34 -15.75 -8.36 -12.30
CA GLU A 34 -17.20 -8.47 -12.10
C GLU A 34 -17.68 -7.60 -10.93
N ASP A 35 -18.85 -6.96 -11.10
CA ASP A 35 -19.42 -6.03 -10.10
C ASP A 35 -19.56 -6.69 -8.72
N SER A 36 -19.91 -7.98 -8.67
CA SER A 36 -20.04 -8.77 -7.44
C SER A 36 -18.71 -8.91 -6.68
N GLU A 37 -17.60 -9.09 -7.39
CA GLU A 37 -16.27 -9.15 -6.79
C GLU A 37 -15.79 -7.77 -6.37
N ARG A 38 -16.07 -6.74 -7.18
CA ARG A 38 -15.75 -5.34 -6.86
C ARG A 38 -16.44 -4.92 -5.56
N ASP A 39 -17.74 -5.15 -5.43
CA ASP A 39 -18.52 -4.72 -4.26
C ASP A 39 -18.01 -5.36 -2.95
N VAL A 40 -17.37 -6.53 -3.03
CA VAL A 40 -16.75 -7.22 -1.88
C VAL A 40 -15.33 -6.72 -1.62
N LEU A 41 -14.51 -6.54 -2.66
CA LEU A 41 -13.09 -6.23 -2.53
C LEU A 41 -12.80 -4.73 -2.32
N GLN A 42 -13.59 -3.86 -2.96
CA GLN A 42 -13.45 -2.41 -2.89
C GLN A 42 -13.43 -1.85 -1.45
N PRO A 43 -14.41 -2.15 -0.57
CA PRO A 43 -14.40 -1.60 0.78
C PRO A 43 -13.21 -2.09 1.62
N ASN A 44 -12.71 -3.30 1.34
CA ASN A 44 -11.53 -3.84 2.02
C ASN A 44 -10.24 -3.12 1.60
N LEU A 45 -10.09 -2.85 0.30
CA LEU A 45 -8.95 -2.12 -0.23
C LEU A 45 -8.96 -0.64 0.22
N GLU A 46 -10.13 0.00 0.23
CA GLU A 46 -10.29 1.37 0.74
C GLU A 46 -9.94 1.47 2.23
N SER A 47 -10.41 0.52 3.05
CA SER A 47 -10.05 0.45 4.47
C SER A 47 -8.55 0.26 4.70
N ARG A 48 -7.91 -0.58 3.87
CA ARG A 48 -6.46 -0.79 3.92
C ARG A 48 -5.68 0.46 3.49
N MET A 49 -6.13 1.16 2.45
CA MET A 49 -5.56 2.44 2.03
C MET A 49 -5.62 3.47 3.16
N GLN A 50 -6.76 3.61 3.84
CA GLN A 50 -6.90 4.54 4.96
C GLN A 50 -5.94 4.16 6.10
N SER A 51 -5.83 2.88 6.43
CA SER A 51 -4.90 2.40 7.47
C SER A 51 -3.42 2.70 7.13
N LEU A 52 -3.03 2.60 5.87
CA LEU A 52 -1.69 2.93 5.39
C LEU A 52 -1.42 4.43 5.44
N LEU A 53 -2.38 5.25 5.05
CA LEU A 53 -2.30 6.71 5.16
C LEU A 53 -2.17 7.15 6.62
N ASP A 54 -2.97 6.58 7.52
CA ASP A 54 -2.86 6.83 8.95
C ASP A 54 -1.47 6.43 9.46
N ALA A 55 -0.97 5.25 9.09
CA ALA A 55 0.37 4.79 9.48
C ALA A 55 1.49 5.71 8.96
N LEU A 56 1.38 6.23 7.74
CA LEU A 56 2.30 7.21 7.17
C LEU A 56 2.30 8.52 7.96
N ASP A 57 1.12 9.02 8.32
CA ASP A 57 0.96 10.25 9.12
C ASP A 57 1.57 10.09 10.52
N HIS A 58 1.39 8.92 11.14
CA HIS A 58 1.99 8.61 12.45
C HIS A 58 3.51 8.42 12.41
N LEU A 59 4.09 8.12 11.24
CA LEU A 59 5.53 7.93 11.04
C LEU A 59 6.28 9.23 10.74
N ALA A 60 5.59 10.30 10.39
CA ALA A 60 6.18 11.60 10.07
C ALA A 60 6.59 12.44 11.31
N VAL A 61 6.68 11.81 12.50
CA VAL A 61 6.99 12.45 13.80
C VAL A 61 8.45 12.25 14.20
#